data_AF-R1GJL8-F1
#
_entry.id   AF-R1GJL8-F1
#
_cell.length_a   1.000
_cell.length_b   1.000
_cell.length_c   1.000
_cell.angle_alpha   90.00
_cell.angle_beta   90.00
_cell.angle_gamma   90.00
#
_symmetry.space_group_name_H-M   'P 1'
#
loop_
_entity.id
_entity.type
_entity.pdbx_description
1 polymer ?
#
loop_
_entity_poly.entity_id
_entity_poly.type
_entity_poly.pdbx_seq_one_letter_code
_entity_poly.pdbx_strand_id
1 'polypeptide(L)'
;MPLHLLGKKSWNVYNPANIERVRRDEAAAQAREEEAERRMDEGPKRRRIAGEDDTDRDIRLARETAEHGREQQEQLIKFSENKKEANDAPLMNREGHIDLFLVDHKAMRKAEKNAERRKDRQRMRMNASDPLAFMKKAQVQLKDAERDRRRWAAEREREMFAMRTTNEKELRSERRKHSSRGDKEADDIDDLEGFDLNAPPEDRKLCGARFVGCDKCGLREGGLGVNLRSQKRLASAVSGCGKRKIWLDPNEVNEISNANSRQTVRKLIADGLIIKKPVTMHSRARARELTAARRIGRHRGYGKRKGTKDARMPSQVLWMRRLRVLRRLLVKYRASGKIDKHLYHELYHLSKGNTFKHKRALVEHIHKAKAEKQRERILKEEMDAKRAKTKAARERRQERVSAKRQALAGDDEEKA
;
A
#
# COMPACT_ATOMS: atom_id res chain seq x y z
N MET A 1 -43.93 2.22 34.48
CA MET A 1 -42.48 2.27 34.81
C MET A 1 -41.73 2.72 33.57
N PRO A 2 -41.00 3.86 33.63
CA PRO A 2 -40.36 4.43 32.45
C PRO A 2 -39.03 3.72 32.15
N LEU A 3 -38.81 3.43 30.86
CA LEU A 3 -37.57 2.95 30.28
C LEU A 3 -36.48 4.03 30.42
N HIS A 4 -35.62 3.88 31.41
CA HIS A 4 -34.33 4.56 31.46
C HIS A 4 -33.25 3.49 31.52
N LEU A 5 -32.42 3.42 30.46
CA LEU A 5 -31.00 3.04 30.45
C LEU A 5 -30.61 2.49 29.06
N LEU A 6 -30.61 3.34 28.04
CA LEU A 6 -29.70 3.12 26.89
C LEU A 6 -29.24 4.47 26.29
N GLY A 7 -28.94 5.43 27.16
CA GLY A 7 -28.18 6.61 26.78
C GLY A 7 -26.69 6.29 26.71
N LYS A 8 -26.02 6.72 25.64
CA LYS A 8 -24.55 6.72 25.41
C LYS A 8 -23.97 5.50 24.67
N LYS A 9 -24.29 5.31 23.37
CA LYS A 9 -23.38 4.64 22.42
C LYS A 9 -23.64 4.86 20.92
N SER A 10 -24.65 5.63 20.52
CA SER A 10 -25.01 5.83 19.10
C SER A 10 -24.70 7.22 18.52
N TRP A 11 -24.23 8.19 19.31
CA TRP A 11 -24.11 9.60 18.89
C TRP A 11 -22.74 10.04 18.34
N ASN A 12 -21.84 9.12 17.99
CA ASN A 12 -20.47 9.50 17.56
C ASN A 12 -20.14 9.23 16.08
N VAL A 13 -21.10 8.72 15.31
CA VAL A 13 -20.94 8.48 13.86
C VAL A 13 -21.28 9.74 13.05
N TYR A 14 -22.15 10.62 13.57
CA TYR A 14 -22.51 11.91 12.97
C TYR A 14 -21.91 13.09 13.75
N ASN A 15 -20.75 12.91 14.38
CA ASN A 15 -20.05 14.03 15.00
C ASN A 15 -19.48 14.94 13.89
N PRO A 16 -19.85 16.23 13.83
CA PRO A 16 -19.36 17.17 12.81
C PRO A 16 -17.82 17.18 12.72
N ALA A 17 -17.11 17.03 13.84
CA ALA A 17 -15.65 16.97 13.85
C ALA A 17 -15.07 15.73 13.14
N ASN A 18 -15.77 14.58 13.20
CA ASN A 18 -15.35 13.39 12.45
C ASN A 18 -15.66 13.53 10.95
N ILE A 19 -16.77 14.18 10.60
CA ILE A 19 -17.15 14.47 9.22
C ILE A 19 -16.14 15.46 8.61
N GLU A 20 -15.75 16.50 9.34
CA GLU A 20 -14.71 17.45 8.93
C GLU A 20 -13.33 16.80 8.79
N ARG A 21 -12.99 15.83 9.65
CA ARG A 21 -11.75 15.06 9.49
C ARG A 21 -11.76 14.23 8.22
N VAL A 22 -12.86 13.52 7.94
CA VAL A 22 -13.02 12.75 6.70
C VAL A 22 -12.97 13.67 5.48
N ARG A 23 -13.66 14.81 5.50
CA ARG A 23 -13.60 15.81 4.42
C ARG A 23 -12.20 16.38 4.20
N ARG A 24 -11.44 16.62 5.28
CA ARG A 24 -10.04 17.07 5.19
C ARG A 24 -9.14 15.98 4.61
N ASP A 25 -9.36 14.72 4.99
CA ASP A 25 -8.62 13.57 4.47
C ASP A 25 -8.94 13.31 2.99
N GLU A 26 -10.22 13.47 2.59
CA GLU A 26 -10.68 13.38 1.20
C GLU A 26 -10.15 14.54 0.34
N ALA A 27 -10.17 15.77 0.85
CA ALA A 27 -9.59 16.93 0.16
C ALA A 27 -8.06 16.81 0.03
N ALA A 28 -7.38 16.28 1.04
CA ALA A 28 -5.94 16.01 0.96
C ALA A 28 -5.61 14.87 -0.03
N ALA A 29 -6.52 13.90 -0.21
CA ALA A 29 -6.38 12.86 -1.21
C ALA A 29 -6.60 13.42 -2.63
N GLN A 30 -7.63 14.24 -2.83
CA GLN A 30 -7.88 14.94 -4.10
C GLN A 30 -6.72 15.87 -4.48
N ALA A 31 -6.20 16.68 -3.55
CA ALA A 31 -5.07 17.55 -3.83
C ALA A 31 -3.81 16.78 -4.26
N ARG A 32 -3.58 15.57 -3.73
CA ARG A 32 -2.47 14.70 -4.14
C ARG A 32 -2.69 14.07 -5.51
N GLU A 33 -3.94 13.75 -5.84
CA GLU A 33 -4.33 13.22 -7.14
C GLU A 33 -4.23 14.31 -8.21
N GLU A 34 -4.70 15.52 -7.93
CA GLU A 34 -4.54 16.71 -8.77
C GLU A 34 -3.08 17.12 -8.93
N GLU A 35 -2.25 17.05 -7.88
CA GLU A 35 -0.82 17.31 -7.97
C GLU A 35 -0.10 16.23 -8.80
N ALA A 36 -0.52 14.97 -8.70
CA ALA A 36 -0.03 13.89 -9.55
C ALA A 36 -0.46 14.04 -11.01
N GLU A 37 -1.68 14.52 -11.27
CA GLU A 37 -2.22 14.82 -12.59
C GLU A 37 -1.51 16.02 -13.21
N ARG A 38 -1.32 17.11 -12.45
CA ARG A 38 -0.47 18.25 -12.87
C ARG A 38 0.95 17.81 -13.20
N ARG A 39 1.52 16.88 -12.42
CA ARG A 39 2.85 16.32 -12.68
C ARG A 39 2.91 15.40 -13.91
N MET A 40 1.77 14.81 -14.31
CA MET A 40 1.64 14.05 -15.55
C MET A 40 1.46 14.99 -16.76
N ASP A 41 0.71 16.08 -16.60
CA ASP A 41 0.53 17.13 -17.61
C ASP A 41 1.79 17.99 -17.80
N GLU A 42 2.60 18.16 -16.75
CA GLU A 42 3.97 18.67 -16.83
C GLU A 42 4.95 17.60 -17.36
N GLY A 43 4.66 17.08 -18.56
CA GLY A 43 5.62 16.31 -19.34
C GLY A 43 6.92 17.10 -19.59
N PRO A 44 8.04 16.44 -19.95
CA PRO A 44 9.33 17.10 -20.12
C PRO A 44 9.20 18.26 -21.12
N LYS A 45 9.50 19.49 -20.67
CA LYS A 45 9.48 20.70 -21.52
C LYS A 45 10.38 20.46 -22.73
N ARG A 46 9.76 20.34 -23.91
CA ARG A 46 10.42 20.01 -25.17
C ARG A 46 11.36 21.16 -25.54
N ARG A 47 12.65 20.85 -25.66
CA ARG A 47 13.72 21.84 -25.89
C ARG A 47 13.64 22.40 -27.30
N ARG A 48 13.90 23.70 -27.45
CA ARG A 48 14.08 24.39 -28.74
C ARG A 48 15.34 23.84 -29.42
N ILE A 49 15.28 23.56 -30.72
CA ILE A 49 16.46 23.20 -31.51
C ILE A 49 17.20 24.50 -31.86
N ALA A 50 18.54 24.47 -31.90
CA ALA A 50 19.32 25.67 -32.21
C ALA A 50 19.06 26.12 -33.65
N GLY A 51 18.66 27.39 -33.85
CA GLY A 51 18.35 27.98 -35.16
C GLY A 51 16.89 27.85 -35.62
N GLU A 52 15.98 27.35 -34.79
CA GLU A 52 14.55 27.18 -35.11
C GLU A 52 13.73 28.43 -34.68
N ASP A 53 13.04 29.09 -35.61
CA ASP A 53 12.12 30.21 -35.34
C ASP A 53 10.79 29.71 -34.75
N ASP A 54 10.05 30.58 -34.04
CA ASP A 54 8.87 30.17 -33.26
C ASP A 54 7.77 29.55 -34.16
N THR A 55 7.64 30.04 -35.40
CA THR A 55 6.72 29.47 -36.40
C THR A 55 7.14 28.06 -36.85
N ASP A 56 8.43 27.83 -37.04
CA ASP A 56 8.97 26.52 -37.47
C ASP A 56 8.81 25.47 -36.36
N ARG A 57 8.98 25.90 -35.11
CA ARG A 57 8.76 25.07 -33.93
C ARG A 57 7.29 24.65 -33.81
N ASP A 58 6.35 25.56 -34.04
CA ASP A 58 4.92 25.27 -33.97
C ASP A 58 4.46 24.39 -35.14
N ILE A 59 5.00 24.60 -36.35
CA ILE A 59 4.75 23.72 -37.51
C ILE A 59 5.27 22.31 -37.26
N ARG A 60 6.46 22.16 -36.65
CA ARG A 60 6.99 20.85 -36.29
C ARG A 60 6.16 20.17 -35.21
N LEU A 61 5.77 20.88 -34.15
CA LEU A 61 4.91 20.32 -33.10
C LEU A 61 3.56 19.90 -33.67
N ALA A 62 2.95 20.74 -34.51
CA ALA A 62 1.69 20.44 -35.18
C ALA A 62 1.81 19.20 -36.08
N ARG A 63 2.92 19.07 -36.84
CA ARG A 63 3.22 17.88 -37.63
C ARG A 63 3.42 16.64 -36.76
N GLU A 64 4.17 16.71 -35.67
CA GLU A 64 4.38 15.58 -34.75
C GLU A 64 3.06 15.13 -34.11
N THR A 65 2.20 16.05 -33.67
CA THR A 65 0.86 15.70 -33.15
C THR A 65 -0.06 15.14 -34.23
N ALA A 66 0.01 15.68 -35.45
CA ALA A 66 -0.77 15.17 -36.58
C ALA A 66 -0.29 13.79 -37.03
N GLU A 67 1.02 13.54 -37.02
CA GLU A 67 1.62 12.24 -37.29
C GLU A 67 1.23 11.22 -36.23
N HIS A 68 1.30 11.59 -34.95
CA HIS A 68 0.86 10.69 -33.88
C HIS A 68 -0.65 10.40 -33.93
N GLY A 69 -1.45 11.40 -34.31
CA GLY A 69 -2.88 11.21 -34.60
C GLY A 69 -3.13 10.29 -35.80
N ARG A 70 -2.35 10.44 -36.88
CA ARG A 70 -2.38 9.56 -38.06
C ARG A 70 -1.94 8.14 -37.72
N GLU A 71 -0.91 7.96 -36.90
CA GLU A 71 -0.45 6.65 -36.42
C GLU A 71 -1.54 5.96 -35.59
N GLN A 72 -2.22 6.68 -34.69
CA GLN A 72 -3.34 6.13 -33.93
C GLN A 72 -4.53 5.78 -34.83
N GLN A 73 -4.83 6.62 -35.83
CA GLN A 73 -5.87 6.36 -36.82
C GLN A 73 -5.50 5.16 -37.72
N GLU A 74 -4.27 5.05 -38.18
CA GLU A 74 -3.76 3.89 -38.91
C GLU A 74 -3.80 2.62 -38.07
N GLN A 75 -3.48 2.69 -36.78
CA GLN A 75 -3.58 1.53 -35.88
C GLN A 75 -5.03 1.08 -35.73
N LEU A 76 -5.97 2.03 -35.62
CA LEU A 76 -7.42 1.75 -35.61
C LEU A 76 -7.91 1.20 -36.95
N ILE A 77 -7.44 1.74 -38.08
CA ILE A 77 -7.76 1.26 -39.42
C ILE A 77 -7.21 -0.16 -39.61
N LYS A 78 -5.95 -0.44 -39.27
CA LYS A 78 -5.34 -1.78 -39.28
C LYS A 78 -6.11 -2.76 -38.37
N PHE A 79 -6.63 -2.30 -37.24
CA PHE A 79 -7.48 -3.12 -36.38
C PHE A 79 -8.85 -3.42 -37.02
N SER A 80 -9.39 -2.46 -37.77
CA SER A 80 -10.64 -2.58 -38.53
C SER A 80 -10.50 -3.41 -39.80
N GLU A 81 -9.37 -3.32 -40.50
CA GLU A 81 -9.01 -4.09 -41.70
C GLU A 81 -8.80 -5.55 -41.34
N ASN A 82 -8.08 -5.85 -40.24
CA ASN A 82 -7.98 -7.19 -39.69
C ASN A 82 -9.34 -7.80 -39.30
N LYS A 83 -10.35 -6.96 -39.04
CA LYS A 83 -11.73 -7.38 -38.77
C LYS A 83 -12.55 -7.55 -40.06
N LYS A 84 -12.22 -6.84 -41.14
CA LYS A 84 -12.79 -7.02 -42.50
C LYS A 84 -12.24 -8.27 -43.19
N GLU A 85 -10.93 -8.51 -43.13
CA GLU A 85 -10.28 -9.72 -43.67
C GLU A 85 -10.75 -11.03 -42.99
N ALA A 86 -11.36 -10.94 -41.81
CA ALA A 86 -11.97 -12.08 -41.13
C ALA A 86 -13.35 -12.47 -41.70
N ASN A 87 -13.99 -11.63 -42.52
CA ASN A 87 -15.36 -11.81 -43.00
C ASN A 87 -15.50 -11.91 -44.53
N ASP A 88 -14.53 -11.44 -45.33
CA ASP A 88 -14.58 -11.55 -46.79
C ASP A 88 -13.64 -12.67 -47.29
N ALA A 89 -14.21 -13.80 -47.73
CA ALA A 89 -13.48 -14.88 -48.38
C ALA A 89 -13.27 -14.54 -49.87
N PRO A 90 -12.04 -14.57 -50.41
CA PRO A 90 -11.79 -14.29 -51.83
C PRO A 90 -12.39 -15.40 -52.71
N LEU A 91 -13.09 -15.01 -53.79
CA LEU A 91 -13.74 -15.92 -54.75
C LEU A 91 -12.76 -16.69 -55.66
N MET A 92 -11.46 -16.41 -55.55
CA MET A 92 -10.40 -16.99 -56.35
C MET A 92 -9.26 -17.45 -55.42
N ASN A 93 -8.69 -18.62 -55.71
CA ASN A 93 -7.47 -19.06 -55.05
C ASN A 93 -6.27 -18.20 -55.46
N ARG A 94 -5.18 -18.26 -54.68
CA ARG A 94 -3.90 -17.57 -54.97
C ARG A 94 -3.27 -17.95 -56.31
N GLU A 95 -3.76 -19.01 -56.95
CA GLU A 95 -3.38 -19.54 -58.27
C GLU A 95 -4.38 -19.14 -59.38
N GLY A 96 -5.32 -18.23 -59.10
CA GLY A 96 -6.24 -17.66 -60.10
C GLY A 96 -7.44 -18.53 -60.49
N HIS A 97 -7.69 -19.66 -59.81
CA HIS A 97 -8.83 -20.53 -60.09
C HIS A 97 -10.05 -20.18 -59.22
N ILE A 98 -11.25 -20.21 -59.81
CA ILE A 98 -12.54 -20.02 -59.11
C ILE A 98 -12.87 -21.30 -58.34
N ASP A 99 -12.99 -21.20 -57.02
CA ASP A 99 -13.29 -22.34 -56.17
C ASP A 99 -14.79 -22.68 -56.21
N LEU A 100 -15.15 -23.77 -56.90
CA LEU A 100 -16.52 -24.31 -56.94
C LEU A 100 -16.84 -25.27 -55.79
N PHE A 101 -15.86 -25.61 -54.95
CA PHE A 101 -16.06 -26.49 -53.78
C PHE A 101 -15.76 -25.75 -52.48
N LEU A 102 -16.57 -25.99 -51.44
CA LEU A 102 -16.39 -25.43 -50.10
C LEU A 102 -15.15 -26.03 -49.42
N VAL A 103 -13.97 -25.49 -49.70
CA VAL A 103 -12.74 -25.80 -48.98
C VAL A 103 -12.67 -24.94 -47.71
N ASP A 104 -12.42 -25.56 -46.56
CA ASP A 104 -12.30 -24.84 -45.28
C ASP A 104 -10.96 -24.09 -45.20
N HIS A 105 -10.93 -22.85 -45.70
CA HIS A 105 -9.76 -21.97 -45.69
C HIS A 105 -9.19 -21.72 -44.27
N LYS A 106 -10.02 -21.90 -43.22
CA LYS A 106 -9.56 -21.79 -41.82
C LYS A 106 -8.65 -22.95 -41.43
N ALA A 107 -8.94 -24.17 -41.90
CA ALA A 107 -8.10 -25.34 -41.66
C ALA A 107 -6.74 -25.20 -42.35
N MET A 108 -6.71 -24.69 -43.58
CA MET A 108 -5.49 -24.43 -44.35
C MET A 108 -4.57 -23.38 -43.71
N ARG A 109 -5.10 -22.20 -43.33
CA ARG A 109 -4.28 -21.19 -42.61
C ARG A 109 -3.74 -21.70 -41.27
N LYS A 110 -4.50 -22.55 -40.58
CA LYS A 110 -4.06 -23.17 -39.33
C LYS A 110 -2.94 -24.17 -39.57
N ALA A 111 -3.00 -24.96 -40.65
CA ALA A 111 -1.93 -25.87 -41.06
C ALA A 111 -0.64 -25.11 -41.43
N GLU A 112 -0.77 -24.03 -42.19
CA GLU A 112 0.35 -23.16 -42.61
C GLU A 112 1.05 -22.52 -41.39
N LYS A 113 0.28 -21.93 -40.47
CA LYS A 113 0.80 -21.34 -39.22
C LYS A 113 1.44 -22.38 -38.29
N ASN A 114 0.95 -23.62 -38.32
CA ASN A 114 1.53 -24.72 -37.55
C ASN A 114 2.82 -25.26 -38.20
N ALA A 115 2.92 -25.21 -39.53
CA ALA A 115 4.14 -25.50 -40.29
C ALA A 115 5.23 -24.44 -40.07
N GLU A 116 4.86 -23.17 -40.02
CA GLU A 116 5.76 -22.07 -39.67
C GLU A 116 6.31 -22.22 -38.24
N ARG A 117 5.42 -22.51 -37.27
CA ARG A 117 5.84 -22.86 -35.89
C ARG A 117 6.71 -24.12 -35.81
N ARG A 118 6.63 -25.04 -36.77
CA ARG A 118 7.53 -26.19 -36.86
C ARG A 118 8.90 -25.77 -37.38
N LYS A 119 8.95 -24.92 -38.42
CA LYS A 119 10.19 -24.32 -38.96
C LYS A 119 10.91 -23.47 -37.92
N ASP A 120 10.18 -22.66 -37.15
CA ASP A 120 10.76 -21.85 -36.05
C ASP A 120 11.32 -22.71 -34.93
N ARG A 121 10.62 -23.80 -34.56
CA ARG A 121 11.12 -24.77 -33.58
C ARG A 121 12.36 -25.50 -34.10
N GLN A 122 12.44 -25.77 -35.40
CA GLN A 122 13.61 -26.37 -36.03
C GLN A 122 14.78 -25.38 -36.08
N ARG A 123 14.54 -24.10 -36.42
CA ARG A 123 15.54 -23.03 -36.35
C ARG A 123 16.05 -22.81 -34.92
N MET A 124 15.17 -22.81 -33.92
CA MET A 124 15.55 -22.72 -32.51
C MET A 124 16.37 -23.93 -32.04
N ARG A 125 16.08 -25.14 -32.55
CA ARG A 125 16.90 -26.34 -32.31
C ARG A 125 18.27 -26.22 -32.96
N MET A 126 18.36 -25.81 -34.22
CA MET A 126 19.62 -25.58 -34.93
C MET A 126 20.48 -24.50 -34.25
N ASN A 127 19.86 -23.40 -33.79
CA ASN A 127 20.53 -22.33 -33.04
C ASN A 127 20.85 -22.70 -31.58
N ALA A 128 20.32 -23.81 -31.07
CA ALA A 128 20.66 -24.35 -29.76
C ALA A 128 21.77 -25.40 -29.86
N SER A 129 21.86 -26.11 -31.00
CA SER A 129 22.94 -27.06 -31.30
C SER A 129 24.19 -26.41 -31.91
N ASP A 130 24.14 -25.14 -32.32
CA ASP A 130 25.29 -24.39 -32.83
C ASP A 130 26.18 -23.85 -31.68
N PRO A 131 27.44 -24.31 -31.55
CA PRO A 131 28.38 -23.86 -30.52
C PRO A 131 28.64 -22.35 -30.52
N LEU A 132 28.60 -21.70 -31.70
CA LEU A 132 28.85 -20.26 -31.82
C LEU A 132 27.66 -19.43 -31.34
N ALA A 133 26.43 -19.89 -31.60
CA ALA A 133 25.22 -19.26 -31.09
C ALA A 133 25.13 -19.35 -29.55
N PHE A 134 25.62 -20.44 -28.96
CA PHE A 134 25.74 -20.60 -27.51
C PHE A 134 26.77 -19.60 -26.92
N MET A 135 27.96 -19.50 -27.51
CA MET A 135 28.99 -18.54 -27.05
C MET A 135 28.54 -17.07 -27.19
N LYS A 136 27.85 -16.71 -28.27
CA LYS A 136 27.29 -15.36 -28.45
C LYS A 136 26.22 -15.03 -27.41
N LYS A 137 25.35 -15.98 -27.06
CA LYS A 137 24.36 -15.80 -25.99
C LYS A 137 25.02 -15.64 -24.61
N ALA A 138 26.07 -16.41 -24.33
CA ALA A 138 26.84 -16.28 -23.09
C ALA A 138 27.51 -14.88 -22.97
N GLN A 139 28.04 -14.35 -24.07
CA GLN A 139 28.66 -13.03 -24.09
C GLN A 139 27.64 -11.89 -23.90
N VAL A 140 26.42 -12.03 -24.44
CA VAL A 140 25.31 -11.10 -24.20
C VAL A 140 24.86 -11.14 -22.74
N GLN A 141 24.73 -12.34 -22.15
CA GLN A 141 24.38 -12.50 -20.74
C GLN A 141 25.42 -11.88 -19.79
N LEU A 142 26.71 -11.97 -20.12
CA LEU A 142 27.77 -11.31 -19.35
C LEU A 142 27.66 -9.77 -19.43
N LYS A 143 27.40 -9.22 -20.62
CA LYS A 143 27.20 -7.77 -20.80
C LYS A 143 25.94 -7.26 -20.10
N ASP A 144 24.85 -8.03 -20.12
CA ASP A 144 23.62 -7.67 -19.42
C ASP A 144 23.81 -7.72 -17.89
N ALA A 145 24.51 -8.73 -17.37
CA ALA A 145 24.86 -8.81 -15.95
C ALA A 145 25.81 -7.68 -15.50
N GLU A 146 26.69 -7.20 -16.37
CA GLU A 146 27.53 -6.03 -16.13
C GLU A 146 26.70 -4.74 -16.11
N ARG A 147 25.75 -4.60 -17.05
CA ARG A 147 24.82 -3.47 -17.08
C ARG A 147 23.93 -3.43 -15.84
N ASP A 148 23.46 -4.58 -15.38
CA ASP A 148 22.63 -4.69 -14.17
C ASP A 148 23.43 -4.38 -12.90
N ARG A 149 24.69 -4.82 -12.81
CA ARG A 149 25.61 -4.42 -11.73
C ARG A 149 25.86 -2.92 -11.72
N ARG A 150 26.03 -2.30 -12.90
CA ARG A 150 26.20 -0.84 -13.03
C ARG A 150 24.93 -0.07 -12.66
N ARG A 151 23.75 -0.57 -13.02
CA ARG A 151 22.45 0.00 -12.62
C ARG A 151 22.26 -0.08 -11.11
N TRP A 152 22.56 -1.23 -10.50
CA TRP A 152 22.47 -1.44 -9.06
C TRP A 152 23.46 -0.56 -8.28
N ALA A 153 24.70 -0.42 -8.77
CA ALA A 153 25.68 0.49 -8.17
C ALA A 153 25.27 1.96 -8.27
N ALA A 154 24.77 2.40 -9.43
CA ALA A 154 24.27 3.78 -9.61
C ALA A 154 23.03 4.08 -8.76
N GLU A 155 22.15 3.09 -8.57
CA GLU A 155 20.98 3.21 -7.68
C GLU A 155 21.42 3.33 -6.21
N ARG A 156 22.36 2.50 -5.77
CA ARG A 156 22.97 2.60 -4.44
C ARG A 156 23.70 3.93 -4.19
N GLU A 157 24.43 4.45 -5.17
CA GLU A 157 25.07 5.77 -5.07
C GLU A 157 24.04 6.90 -4.98
N ARG A 158 22.94 6.82 -5.73
CA ARG A 158 21.82 7.77 -5.64
C ARG A 158 21.15 7.70 -4.27
N GLU A 159 20.94 6.52 -3.70
CA GLU A 159 20.41 6.37 -2.34
C GLU A 159 21.37 6.94 -1.29
N MET A 160 22.67 6.67 -1.40
CA MET A 160 23.68 7.23 -0.50
C MET A 160 23.77 8.76 -0.61
N PHE A 161 23.70 9.30 -1.82
CA PHE A 161 23.67 10.74 -2.06
C PHE A 161 22.37 11.37 -1.54
N ALA A 162 21.22 10.74 -1.75
CA ALA A 162 19.95 11.18 -1.18
C ALA A 162 20.01 11.20 0.35
N MET A 163 20.54 10.15 0.98
CA MET A 163 20.75 10.09 2.44
C MET A 163 21.72 11.17 2.96
N ARG A 164 22.81 11.44 2.22
CA ARG A 164 23.74 12.54 2.56
C ARG A 164 23.06 13.90 2.46
N THR A 165 22.32 14.16 1.38
CA THR A 165 21.60 15.43 1.19
C THR A 165 20.44 15.61 2.18
N THR A 166 19.77 14.55 2.61
CA THR A 166 18.76 14.63 3.68
C THR A 166 19.40 14.90 5.03
N ASN A 167 20.49 14.21 5.36
CA ASN A 167 21.24 14.47 6.59
C ASN A 167 21.79 15.90 6.62
N GLU A 168 22.29 16.41 5.48
CA GLU A 168 22.77 17.79 5.36
C GLU A 168 21.64 18.81 5.53
N LYS A 169 20.44 18.53 4.96
CA LYS A 169 19.24 19.35 5.18
C LYS A 169 18.75 19.31 6.63
N GLU A 170 18.83 18.15 7.29
CA GLU A 170 18.51 18.00 8.72
C GLU A 170 19.49 18.78 9.58
N LEU A 171 20.80 18.63 9.36
CA LEU A 171 21.84 19.41 10.03
C LEU A 171 21.69 20.92 9.79
N ARG A 172 21.29 21.34 8.58
CA ARG A 172 21.02 22.75 8.26
C ARG A 172 19.75 23.26 8.96
N SER A 173 18.73 22.41 9.10
CA SER A 173 17.52 22.69 9.88
C SER A 173 17.81 22.77 11.37
N GLU A 174 18.68 21.89 11.89
CA GLU A 174 19.17 21.93 13.26
C GLU A 174 20.02 23.17 13.52
N ARG A 175 20.93 23.55 12.60
CA ARG A 175 21.67 24.83 12.67
C ARG A 175 20.74 26.04 12.66
N ARG A 176 19.69 26.04 11.84
CA ARG A 176 18.66 27.11 11.86
C ARG A 176 17.89 27.15 13.18
N LYS A 177 17.61 25.99 13.78
CA LYS A 177 16.97 25.90 15.11
C LYS A 177 17.91 26.32 16.24
N HIS A 178 19.22 26.09 16.11
CA HIS A 178 20.25 26.55 17.05
C HIS A 178 20.51 28.06 16.91
N SER A 179 20.56 28.58 15.69
CA SER A 179 20.66 30.02 15.40
C SER A 179 19.47 30.82 15.93
N SER A 180 18.27 30.23 15.98
CA SER A 180 17.08 30.83 16.58
C SER A 180 17.06 30.78 18.12
N ARG A 181 18.03 30.10 18.76
CA ARG A 181 18.01 29.81 20.20
C ARG A 181 19.24 30.29 20.97
N GLY A 182 20.17 31.00 20.34
CA GLY A 182 21.42 31.39 20.98
C GLY A 182 21.75 32.86 20.77
N ASP A 183 21.12 33.74 21.54
CA ASP A 183 21.84 34.86 22.15
C ASP A 183 22.20 34.39 23.56
N LYS A 184 23.46 33.96 23.74
CA LYS A 184 24.34 34.17 24.91
C LYS A 184 25.46 33.14 24.96
N GLU A 185 26.66 33.70 24.82
CA GLU A 185 27.92 33.34 25.48
C GLU A 185 28.65 32.07 25.01
N ALA A 186 29.76 32.35 24.32
CA ALA A 186 31.04 31.65 24.31
C ALA A 186 31.55 31.45 25.76
N ASP A 187 32.42 30.51 26.13
CA ASP A 187 33.67 30.03 25.52
C ASP A 187 34.03 28.63 26.08
N ASP A 188 35.19 28.13 25.64
CA ASP A 188 36.05 27.09 26.24
C ASP A 188 36.01 25.68 25.62
N ILE A 189 36.82 25.56 24.55
CA ILE A 189 37.96 24.64 24.36
C ILE A 189 37.90 23.31 25.13
N ASP A 190 37.99 22.20 24.40
CA ASP A 190 38.92 21.12 24.78
C ASP A 190 39.31 20.27 23.57
N ASP A 191 40.57 20.48 23.20
CA ASP A 191 41.37 19.69 22.28
C ASP A 191 41.55 18.26 22.78
N LEU A 192 41.53 17.34 21.83
CA LEU A 192 41.63 15.91 22.05
C LEU A 192 43.11 15.48 22.12
N GLU A 193 43.83 15.87 23.17
CA GLU A 193 45.17 15.33 23.48
C GLU A 193 45.26 14.91 24.96
N GLY A 194 45.17 13.60 25.20
CA GLY A 194 45.24 13.03 26.54
C GLY A 194 44.83 11.56 26.60
N PHE A 195 45.31 10.74 25.65
CA PHE A 195 45.18 9.28 25.72
C PHE A 195 46.56 8.68 25.95
N ASP A 196 46.87 8.38 27.21
CA ASP A 196 48.13 7.75 27.60
C ASP A 196 47.89 6.29 28.03
N LEU A 197 48.59 5.36 27.38
CA LEU A 197 48.40 3.91 27.50
C LEU A 197 49.13 3.28 28.71
N ASN A 198 49.80 4.09 29.53
CA ASN A 198 50.58 3.62 30.68
C ASN A 198 50.23 4.35 31.99
N ALA A 199 48.94 4.63 32.24
CA ALA A 199 48.49 5.01 33.58
C ALA A 199 48.43 3.76 34.49
N PRO A 200 49.21 3.69 35.60
CA PRO A 200 49.15 2.55 36.51
C PRO A 200 47.76 2.49 37.20
N PRO A 201 47.24 1.28 37.47
CA PRO A 201 45.92 1.14 38.06
C PRO A 201 45.94 1.66 39.50
N GLU A 202 45.26 2.78 39.75
CA GLU A 202 44.99 3.21 41.11
C GLU A 202 44.16 2.14 41.83
N ASP A 203 44.69 1.73 42.98
CA ASP A 203 44.14 0.72 43.88
C ASP A 203 42.66 0.96 44.17
N ARG A 204 41.79 0.25 43.43
CA ARG A 204 40.46 -0.09 43.89
C ARG A 204 40.62 -1.03 45.07
N LYS A 205 40.83 -0.46 46.25
CA LYS A 205 40.59 -1.14 47.52
C LYS A 205 39.18 -1.67 47.51
N LEU A 206 39.09 -2.97 47.23
CA LEU A 206 38.05 -3.86 47.67
C LEU A 206 37.92 -3.74 49.19
N CYS A 207 37.13 -2.78 49.66
CA CYS A 207 36.39 -2.97 50.90
C CYS A 207 35.08 -3.65 50.52
N GLY A 208 35.15 -4.97 50.41
CA GLY A 208 33.99 -5.84 50.54
C GLY A 208 33.49 -5.82 51.98
N ALA A 209 33.04 -4.66 52.47
CA ALA A 209 32.10 -4.61 53.57
C ALA A 209 30.70 -4.67 52.96
N ARG A 210 30.00 -5.77 53.25
CA ARG A 210 28.55 -5.85 53.16
C ARG A 210 27.96 -4.64 53.89
N PHE A 211 27.69 -3.55 53.17
CA PHE A 211 26.74 -2.55 53.64
C PHE A 211 25.35 -3.13 53.36
N VAL A 212 24.96 -4.10 54.19
CA VAL A 212 23.56 -4.28 54.52
C VAL A 212 23.22 -3.03 55.32
N GLY A 213 22.89 -1.96 54.59
CA GLY A 213 22.34 -0.74 55.13
C GLY A 213 20.98 -1.10 55.72
N CYS A 214 21.03 -1.47 57.00
CA CYS A 214 19.91 -1.60 57.90
C CYS A 214 19.06 -0.33 57.80
N ASP A 215 17.89 -0.42 57.16
CA ASP A 215 16.80 0.58 57.21
C ASP A 215 16.20 0.72 58.63
N LYS A 216 17.00 0.49 59.70
CA LYS A 216 16.53 0.38 61.08
C LYS A 216 17.42 1.04 62.14
N CYS A 217 18.40 1.86 61.76
CA CYS A 217 19.00 2.82 62.70
C CYS A 217 18.89 4.24 62.15
N GLY A 218 17.85 4.95 62.60
CA GLY A 218 17.64 6.37 62.36
C GLY A 218 18.59 7.23 63.19
N LEU A 219 19.89 7.15 62.90
CA LEU A 219 20.88 8.13 63.37
C LEU A 219 21.44 8.84 62.13
N ARG A 220 20.66 9.82 61.64
CA ARG A 220 21.23 10.90 60.85
C ARG A 220 21.76 11.90 61.85
N GLU A 221 23.02 12.26 61.70
CA GLU A 221 23.65 13.41 62.35
C GLU A 221 22.66 14.57 62.39
N GLY A 222 22.21 14.89 63.61
CA GLY A 222 21.29 15.98 63.89
C GLY A 222 22.04 17.30 63.81
N GLY A 223 22.30 17.78 62.61
CA GLY A 223 22.68 19.16 62.40
C GLY A 223 21.49 20.07 62.74
N LEU A 224 21.75 21.12 63.52
CA LEU A 224 20.86 22.23 63.86
C LEU A 224 20.50 23.06 62.60
N GLY A 225 19.81 22.43 61.64
CA GLY A 225 19.42 23.03 60.36
C GLY A 225 17.95 23.44 60.34
N VAL A 226 17.65 24.50 59.61
CA VAL A 226 16.29 25.03 59.41
C VAL A 226 15.36 23.98 58.80
N ASN A 227 14.11 23.89 59.29
CA ASN A 227 13.16 22.86 58.88
C ASN A 227 12.38 23.23 57.59
N LEU A 228 12.89 22.83 56.43
CA LEU A 228 12.28 23.09 55.12
C LEU A 228 11.18 22.08 54.69
N ARG A 229 10.63 21.26 55.61
CA ARG A 229 9.63 20.23 55.26
C ARG A 229 8.33 20.85 54.73
N SER A 230 7.92 21.99 55.28
CA SER A 230 6.71 22.71 54.87
C SER A 230 6.86 23.29 53.46
N GLN A 231 7.99 23.90 53.18
CA GLN A 231 8.36 24.49 51.90
C GLN A 231 8.46 23.41 50.83
N LYS A 232 9.10 22.27 51.15
CA LYS A 232 9.16 21.10 50.24
C LYS A 232 7.77 20.51 49.94
N ARG A 233 6.85 20.53 50.91
CA ARG A 233 5.45 20.13 50.73
C ARG A 233 4.68 21.13 49.86
N LEU A 234 4.85 22.43 50.10
CA LEU A 234 4.21 23.49 49.32
C LEU A 234 4.72 23.50 47.88
N ALA A 235 6.03 23.41 47.66
CA ALA A 235 6.65 23.32 46.34
C ALA A 235 6.16 22.09 45.55
N SER A 236 6.01 20.94 46.22
CA SER A 236 5.43 19.73 45.63
C SER A 236 3.99 19.95 45.15
N ALA A 237 3.16 20.61 45.97
CA ALA A 237 1.77 20.91 45.64
C ALA A 237 1.63 21.98 44.53
N VAL A 238 2.51 22.98 44.53
CA VAL A 238 2.54 24.07 43.56
C VAL A 238 3.03 23.58 42.19
N SER A 239 4.10 22.78 42.14
CA SER A 239 4.71 22.26 40.90
C SER A 239 4.03 20.99 40.34
N GLY A 240 3.01 20.47 41.04
CA GLY A 240 2.28 19.27 40.65
C GLY A 240 3.15 18.00 40.55
N CYS A 241 4.19 17.88 41.38
CA CYS A 241 5.08 16.73 41.39
C CYS A 241 5.36 16.24 42.81
N GLY A 242 5.70 14.96 43.00
CA GLY A 242 5.99 14.42 44.32
C GLY A 242 7.23 15.04 44.99
N LYS A 243 7.26 15.06 46.33
CA LYS A 243 8.36 15.63 47.16
C LYS A 243 9.77 15.14 46.78
N ARG A 244 9.90 13.93 46.21
CA ARG A 244 11.18 13.36 45.75
C ARG A 244 11.78 14.09 44.55
N LYS A 245 10.97 14.81 43.77
CA LYS A 245 11.39 15.56 42.58
C LYS A 245 11.63 17.04 42.86
N ILE A 246 11.38 17.51 44.09
CA ILE A 246 11.71 18.88 44.49
C ILE A 246 13.16 18.91 45.01
N TRP A 247 13.98 19.71 44.35
CA TRP A 247 15.28 20.15 44.82
C TRP A 247 15.13 21.54 45.46
N LEU A 248 15.81 21.75 46.58
CA LEU A 248 15.89 23.02 47.29
C LEU A 248 17.37 23.37 47.31
N ASP A 249 17.71 24.61 47.04
CA ASP A 249 19.09 25.07 47.12
C ASP A 249 19.63 24.98 48.57
N PRO A 250 20.74 24.26 48.82
CA PRO A 250 21.39 24.23 50.13
C PRO A 250 22.07 25.55 50.54
N ASN A 251 22.37 26.45 49.61
CA ASN A 251 23.05 27.71 49.91
C ASN A 251 22.05 28.79 50.38
N GLU A 252 20.86 28.81 49.79
CA GLU A 252 19.82 29.82 50.07
C GLU A 252 18.72 29.33 51.01
N VAL A 253 19.13 28.66 52.10
CA VAL A 253 18.21 28.07 53.08
C VAL A 253 17.36 29.12 53.80
N ASN A 254 17.92 30.31 54.05
CA ASN A 254 17.24 31.39 54.76
C ASN A 254 16.11 32.01 53.92
N GLU A 255 16.34 32.26 52.64
CA GLU A 255 15.34 32.80 51.72
C GLU A 255 14.19 31.80 51.49
N ILE A 256 14.55 30.52 51.32
CA ILE A 256 13.56 29.44 51.19
C ILE A 256 12.74 29.31 52.47
N SER A 257 13.37 29.38 53.65
CA SER A 257 12.66 29.28 54.94
C SER A 257 11.58 30.34 55.11
N ASN A 258 11.85 31.58 54.71
CA ASN A 258 10.92 32.71 54.84
C ASN A 258 9.67 32.59 53.93
N ALA A 259 9.67 31.68 52.94
CA ALA A 259 8.55 31.50 52.02
C ALA A 259 7.43 30.61 52.60
N ASN A 260 6.43 31.24 53.22
CA ASN A 260 5.29 30.56 53.85
C ASN A 260 4.05 30.39 52.93
N SER A 261 3.92 31.18 51.86
CA SER A 261 2.77 31.18 50.95
C SER A 261 3.03 30.37 49.67
N ARG A 262 1.97 29.85 49.05
CA ARG A 262 2.08 29.22 47.72
C ARG A 262 2.54 30.21 46.65
N GLN A 263 2.20 31.48 46.79
CA GLN A 263 2.59 32.53 45.83
C GLN A 263 4.10 32.83 45.91
N THR A 264 4.67 32.89 47.11
CA THR A 264 6.12 33.10 47.30
C THR A 264 6.92 31.89 46.83
N VAL A 265 6.43 30.67 47.10
CA VAL A 265 7.04 29.44 46.57
C VAL A 265 7.01 29.40 45.03
N ARG A 266 6.00 29.98 44.36
CA ARG A 266 6.00 30.11 42.89
C ARG A 266 7.11 31.05 42.40
N LYS A 267 7.38 32.15 43.12
CA LYS A 267 8.49 33.06 42.80
C LYS A 267 9.82 32.33 42.91
N LEU A 268 10.07 31.65 44.05
CA LEU A 268 11.28 30.83 44.24
C LEU A 268 11.49 29.72 43.20
N ILE A 269 10.41 29.19 42.60
CA ILE A 269 10.51 28.24 41.48
C ILE A 269 10.89 28.95 40.18
N ALA A 270 10.38 30.16 39.94
CA ALA A 270 10.72 30.97 38.77
C ALA A 270 12.16 31.50 38.86
N ASP A 271 12.59 31.90 40.06
CA ASP A 271 13.93 32.41 40.36
C ASP A 271 15.00 31.30 40.37
N GLY A 272 14.59 30.03 40.38
CA GLY A 272 15.50 28.87 40.27
C GLY A 272 16.01 28.30 41.60
N LEU A 273 15.66 28.91 42.73
CA LEU A 273 16.01 28.43 44.08
C LEU A 273 15.32 27.10 44.45
N ILE A 274 14.17 26.82 43.80
CA ILE A 274 13.46 25.55 43.91
C ILE A 274 13.30 24.91 42.53
N ILE A 275 14.03 23.81 42.30
CA ILE A 275 14.07 23.15 40.99
C ILE A 275 13.25 21.86 41.00
N LYS A 276 12.44 21.66 39.95
CA LYS A 276 11.83 20.37 39.64
C LYS A 276 12.85 19.47 38.95
N LYS A 277 13.41 18.50 39.68
CA LYS A 277 14.30 17.49 39.13
C LYS A 277 13.61 16.75 37.98
N PRO A 278 14.32 16.47 36.88
CA PRO A 278 13.77 15.67 35.80
C PRO A 278 13.37 14.27 36.27
N VAL A 279 12.46 13.64 35.53
CA VAL A 279 12.10 12.25 35.77
C VAL A 279 13.31 11.38 35.45
N THR A 280 13.55 10.36 36.28
CA THR A 280 14.59 9.38 36.03
C THR A 280 14.23 8.61 34.77
N MET A 281 15.09 8.67 33.75
CA MET A 281 14.78 8.14 32.43
C MET A 281 14.72 6.60 32.46
N HIS A 282 13.56 6.04 32.10
CA HIS A 282 13.44 4.61 31.82
C HIS A 282 13.44 4.38 30.30
N SER A 283 14.60 4.04 29.75
CA SER A 283 14.74 3.78 28.32
C SER A 283 13.91 2.56 27.89
N ARG A 284 13.15 2.72 26.80
CA ARG A 284 12.39 1.63 26.16
C ARG A 284 13.14 0.98 24.99
N ALA A 285 14.40 1.36 24.73
CA ALA A 285 15.17 0.89 23.57
C ALA A 285 15.21 -0.65 23.48
N ARG A 286 15.66 -1.32 24.54
CA ARG A 286 15.71 -2.80 24.62
C ARG A 286 14.35 -3.45 24.44
N ALA A 287 13.28 -2.87 24.98
CA ALA A 287 11.93 -3.39 24.83
C ALA A 287 11.43 -3.27 23.36
N ARG A 288 11.76 -2.17 22.66
CA ARG A 288 11.43 -1.97 21.25
C ARG A 288 12.18 -2.95 20.35
N GLU A 289 13.47 -3.14 20.62
CA GLU A 289 14.32 -4.10 19.90
C GLU A 289 13.79 -5.53 20.06
N LEU A 290 13.48 -5.96 21.29
CA LEU A 290 12.86 -7.26 21.53
C LEU A 290 11.50 -7.40 20.83
N THR A 291 10.71 -6.33 20.75
CA THR A 291 9.43 -6.34 20.03
C THR A 291 9.63 -6.48 18.52
N ALA A 292 10.64 -5.81 17.95
CA ALA A 292 11.03 -5.97 16.55
C ALA A 292 11.51 -7.39 16.25
N ALA A 293 12.38 -7.96 17.10
CA ALA A 293 12.82 -9.35 16.99
C ALA A 293 11.63 -10.34 17.09
N ARG A 294 10.69 -10.12 18.01
CA ARG A 294 9.46 -10.92 18.14
C ARG A 294 8.55 -10.79 16.92
N ARG A 295 8.49 -9.62 16.27
CA ARG A 295 7.72 -9.39 15.04
C ARG A 295 8.26 -10.22 13.87
N ILE A 296 9.58 -10.32 13.73
CA ILE A 296 10.26 -11.16 12.73
C ILE A 296 10.03 -12.66 13.03
N GLY A 297 9.78 -13.01 14.28
CA GLY A 297 9.43 -14.38 14.70
C GLY A 297 10.37 -14.99 15.73
N ARG A 298 11.43 -14.28 16.12
CA ARG A 298 12.34 -14.72 17.19
C ARG A 298 11.61 -14.79 18.54
N HIS A 299 12.13 -15.61 19.46
CA HIS A 299 11.57 -15.79 20.81
C HIS A 299 10.10 -16.30 20.86
N ARG A 300 9.62 -17.03 19.84
CA ARG A 300 8.25 -17.61 19.79
C ARG A 300 8.19 -19.15 19.86
N GLY A 301 9.34 -19.82 20.03
CA GLY A 301 9.46 -21.28 20.14
C GLY A 301 8.75 -21.86 21.37
N TYR A 302 8.59 -23.19 21.42
CA TYR A 302 7.82 -23.89 22.45
C TYR A 302 8.27 -23.56 23.89
N GLY A 303 9.58 -23.50 24.15
CA GLY A 303 10.11 -23.16 25.48
C GLY A 303 9.79 -21.74 25.99
N LYS A 304 9.34 -20.83 25.12
CA LYS A 304 8.89 -19.47 25.51
C LYS A 304 7.37 -19.37 25.66
N ARG A 305 6.62 -20.46 25.44
CA ARG A 305 5.15 -20.50 25.57
C ARG A 305 4.81 -20.99 26.98
N LYS A 306 4.09 -20.17 27.75
CA LYS A 306 3.68 -20.52 29.13
C LYS A 306 2.17 -20.77 29.29
N GLY A 307 1.35 -20.28 28.36
CA GLY A 307 -0.10 -20.51 28.34
C GLY A 307 -0.54 -21.43 27.20
N THR A 308 -1.77 -21.95 27.30
CA THR A 308 -2.40 -22.80 26.28
C THR A 308 -2.55 -22.05 24.94
N LYS A 309 -2.78 -22.79 23.84
CA LYS A 309 -2.98 -22.19 22.52
C LYS A 309 -4.20 -21.25 22.50
N ASP A 310 -5.29 -21.66 23.14
CA ASP A 310 -6.53 -20.90 23.19
C ASP A 310 -6.40 -19.64 24.05
N ALA A 311 -5.69 -19.69 25.19
CA ALA A 311 -5.40 -18.50 25.99
C ALA A 311 -4.53 -17.46 25.24
N ARG A 312 -3.61 -17.93 24.39
CA ARG A 312 -2.75 -17.04 23.58
C ARG A 312 -3.49 -16.43 22.39
N MET A 313 -4.32 -17.22 21.71
CA MET A 313 -5.13 -16.82 20.57
C MET A 313 -6.42 -17.64 20.55
N PRO A 314 -7.53 -17.10 21.10
CA PRO A 314 -8.78 -17.84 21.22
C PRO A 314 -9.33 -18.26 19.86
N SER A 315 -9.82 -19.50 19.79
CA SER A 315 -10.38 -20.11 18.57
C SER A 315 -11.59 -19.33 18.07
N GLN A 316 -12.40 -18.81 18.99
CA GLN A 316 -13.55 -17.94 18.69
C GLN A 316 -13.13 -16.64 17.98
N VAL A 317 -12.02 -16.02 18.39
CA VAL A 317 -11.50 -14.79 17.75
C VAL A 317 -11.04 -15.06 16.32
N LEU A 318 -10.38 -16.20 16.08
CA LEU A 318 -9.98 -16.62 14.75
C LEU A 318 -11.19 -16.88 13.84
N TRP A 319 -12.20 -17.58 14.36
CA TRP A 319 -13.46 -17.85 13.64
C TRP A 319 -14.20 -16.55 13.30
N MET A 320 -14.34 -15.62 14.26
CA MET A 320 -14.96 -14.31 14.04
C MET A 320 -14.21 -13.50 12.98
N ARG A 321 -12.87 -13.40 13.07
CA ARG A 321 -12.04 -12.68 12.08
C ARG A 321 -12.24 -13.26 10.69
N ARG A 322 -12.17 -14.60 10.56
CA ARG A 322 -12.34 -15.28 9.28
C ARG A 322 -13.73 -15.03 8.68
N LEU A 323 -14.81 -15.24 9.43
CA LEU A 323 -16.17 -15.01 8.94
C LEU A 323 -16.41 -13.56 8.52
N ARG A 324 -15.91 -12.59 9.31
CA ARG A 324 -16.03 -11.17 8.97
C ARG A 324 -15.31 -10.84 7.66
N VAL A 325 -14.12 -11.41 7.43
CA VAL A 325 -13.37 -11.22 6.17
C VAL A 325 -14.12 -11.81 4.98
N LEU A 326 -14.65 -13.03 5.09
CA LEU A 326 -15.42 -13.68 4.03
C LEU A 326 -16.70 -12.90 3.70
N ARG A 327 -17.49 -12.53 4.71
CA ARG A 327 -18.74 -11.80 4.51
C ARG A 327 -18.53 -10.39 3.96
N ARG A 328 -17.49 -9.67 4.42
CA ARG A 328 -17.15 -8.35 3.87
C ARG A 328 -16.78 -8.43 2.39
N LEU A 329 -16.07 -9.48 1.97
CA LEU A 329 -15.77 -9.72 0.56
C LEU A 329 -17.04 -9.94 -0.26
N LEU A 330 -17.95 -10.79 0.22
CA LEU A 330 -19.23 -11.06 -0.46
C LEU A 330 -20.07 -9.79 -0.60
N VAL A 331 -20.15 -8.97 0.45
CA VAL A 331 -20.87 -7.68 0.37
C VAL A 331 -20.23 -6.76 -0.67
N LYS A 332 -18.89 -6.64 -0.69
CA LYS A 332 -18.17 -5.84 -1.70
C LYS A 332 -18.44 -6.34 -3.12
N TYR A 333 -18.41 -7.65 -3.34
CA TYR A 333 -18.61 -8.24 -4.68
C TYR A 333 -20.05 -8.10 -5.16
N ARG A 334 -21.02 -8.15 -4.25
CA ARG A 334 -22.43 -7.87 -4.56
C ARG A 334 -22.62 -6.41 -4.96
N ALA A 335 -22.07 -5.48 -4.18
CA ALA A 335 -22.13 -4.05 -4.49
C ALA A 335 -21.45 -3.72 -5.83
N SER A 336 -20.33 -4.39 -6.16
CA SER A 336 -19.64 -4.21 -7.44
C SER A 336 -20.26 -5.01 -8.60
N GLY A 337 -21.41 -5.67 -8.43
CA GLY A 337 -22.07 -6.49 -9.46
C GLY A 337 -21.30 -7.72 -9.93
N LYS A 338 -20.23 -8.13 -9.24
CA LYS A 338 -19.43 -9.30 -9.62
C LYS A 338 -20.17 -10.61 -9.36
N ILE A 339 -21.05 -10.60 -8.36
CA ILE A 339 -21.94 -11.71 -7.99
C ILE A 339 -23.37 -11.19 -7.93
N ASP A 340 -24.33 -12.05 -8.26
CA ASP A 340 -25.74 -11.75 -8.10
C ASP A 340 -26.22 -11.97 -6.65
N LYS A 341 -27.47 -11.60 -6.36
CA LYS A 341 -28.10 -11.76 -5.04
C LYS A 341 -28.26 -13.24 -4.63
N HIS A 342 -28.48 -14.14 -5.59
CA HIS A 342 -28.77 -15.56 -5.33
C HIS A 342 -27.49 -16.31 -4.93
N LEU A 343 -26.45 -16.18 -5.74
CA LEU A 343 -25.11 -16.68 -5.48
C LEU A 343 -24.53 -16.05 -4.20
N TYR A 344 -24.83 -14.78 -3.92
CA TYR A 344 -24.47 -14.17 -2.63
C TYR A 344 -25.10 -14.91 -1.45
N HIS A 345 -26.40 -15.23 -1.50
CA HIS A 345 -27.11 -15.87 -0.40
C HIS A 345 -26.59 -17.29 -0.14
N GLU A 346 -26.36 -18.06 -1.19
CA GLU A 346 -25.76 -19.40 -1.11
C GLU A 346 -24.36 -19.35 -0.48
N LEU A 347 -23.48 -18.48 -1.01
CA LEU A 347 -22.11 -18.33 -0.50
C LEU A 347 -22.07 -17.80 0.94
N TYR A 348 -23.07 -17.03 1.35
CA TYR A 348 -23.20 -16.53 2.71
C TYR A 348 -23.43 -17.68 3.72
N HIS A 349 -24.31 -18.63 3.37
CA HIS A 349 -24.58 -19.81 4.19
C HIS A 349 -23.41 -20.81 4.15
N LEU A 350 -22.81 -21.06 2.97
CA LEU A 350 -21.61 -21.90 2.86
C LEU A 350 -20.43 -21.32 3.65
N SER A 351 -20.30 -19.99 3.70
CA SER A 351 -19.30 -19.33 4.56
C SER A 351 -19.56 -19.57 6.04
N LYS A 352 -20.84 -19.58 6.48
CA LYS A 352 -21.22 -19.95 7.86
C LYS A 352 -20.91 -21.42 8.14
N GLY A 353 -21.11 -22.29 7.16
CA GLY A 353 -20.87 -23.74 7.21
C GLY A 353 -19.39 -24.17 7.18
N ASN A 354 -18.43 -23.24 7.23
CA ASN A 354 -16.98 -23.55 7.26
C ASN A 354 -16.45 -24.29 6.01
N THR A 355 -17.16 -24.22 4.88
CA THR A 355 -16.70 -24.73 3.57
C THR A 355 -15.46 -23.98 3.11
N PHE A 356 -15.39 -22.67 3.37
CA PHE A 356 -14.25 -21.83 3.00
C PHE A 356 -13.30 -21.59 4.17
N LYS A 357 -12.03 -22.02 4.03
CA LYS A 357 -10.99 -21.86 5.07
C LYS A 357 -10.36 -20.48 5.10
N HIS A 358 -10.27 -19.80 3.95
CA HIS A 358 -9.70 -18.46 3.82
C HIS A 358 -10.27 -17.73 2.61
N LYS A 359 -10.04 -16.42 2.53
CA LYS A 359 -10.55 -15.53 1.48
C LYS A 359 -10.26 -16.06 0.07
N ARG A 360 -9.06 -16.58 -0.17
CA ARG A 360 -8.65 -17.10 -1.48
C ARG A 360 -9.52 -18.27 -1.96
N ALA A 361 -9.83 -19.24 -1.09
CA ALA A 361 -10.69 -20.38 -1.45
C ALA A 361 -12.11 -19.93 -1.84
N LEU A 362 -12.65 -18.92 -1.17
CA LEU A 362 -13.94 -18.33 -1.54
C LEU A 362 -13.87 -17.65 -2.92
N VAL A 363 -12.79 -16.90 -3.21
CA VAL A 363 -12.62 -16.25 -4.51
C VAL A 363 -12.48 -17.29 -5.63
N GLU A 364 -11.69 -18.34 -5.42
CA GLU A 364 -11.52 -19.44 -6.37
C GLU A 364 -12.87 -20.14 -6.65
N HIS A 365 -13.67 -20.38 -5.60
CA HIS A 365 -15.02 -20.93 -5.75
C HIS A 365 -15.95 -20.00 -6.55
N ILE A 366 -15.91 -18.70 -6.30
CA ILE A 366 -16.71 -17.71 -7.06
C ILE A 366 -16.31 -17.74 -8.53
N HIS A 367 -15.00 -17.77 -8.84
CA HIS A 367 -14.53 -17.80 -10.22
C HIS A 367 -14.98 -19.07 -10.93
N LYS A 368 -14.89 -20.23 -10.26
CA LYS A 368 -15.39 -21.51 -10.79
C LYS A 368 -16.89 -21.47 -11.06
N ALA A 369 -17.70 -21.09 -10.06
CA ALA A 369 -19.15 -21.01 -10.18
C ALA A 369 -19.61 -20.03 -11.28
N LYS A 370 -18.91 -18.89 -11.44
CA LYS A 370 -19.18 -17.95 -12.53
C LYS A 370 -18.84 -18.52 -13.90
N ALA A 371 -17.73 -19.23 -14.02
CA ALA A 371 -17.33 -19.85 -15.28
C ALA A 371 -18.33 -20.95 -15.69
N GLU A 372 -18.83 -21.74 -14.75
CA GLU A 372 -19.87 -22.75 -14.98
C GLU A 372 -21.19 -22.09 -15.42
N LYS A 373 -21.67 -21.09 -14.68
CA LYS A 373 -22.89 -20.34 -15.03
C LYS A 373 -22.79 -19.66 -16.40
N GLN A 374 -21.61 -19.16 -16.77
CA GLN A 374 -21.39 -18.57 -18.09
C GLN A 374 -21.45 -19.62 -19.21
N ARG A 375 -20.89 -20.82 -18.99
CA ARG A 375 -20.97 -21.93 -19.95
C ARG A 375 -22.42 -22.38 -20.16
N GLU A 376 -23.18 -22.54 -19.09
CA GLU A 376 -24.60 -22.88 -19.14
C GLU A 376 -25.41 -21.82 -19.91
N ARG A 377 -25.11 -20.54 -19.67
CA ARG A 377 -25.76 -19.44 -20.38
C ARG A 377 -25.50 -19.49 -21.88
N ILE A 378 -24.24 -19.70 -22.30
CA ILE A 378 -23.87 -19.79 -23.72
C ILE A 378 -24.60 -20.96 -24.39
N LEU A 379 -24.64 -22.13 -23.75
CA LEU A 379 -25.36 -23.31 -24.27
C LEU A 379 -26.86 -23.02 -24.40
N LYS A 380 -27.45 -22.36 -23.39
CA LYS A 380 -28.87 -21.98 -23.44
C LYS A 380 -29.17 -20.98 -24.55
N GLU A 381 -28.36 -19.93 -24.67
CA GLU A 381 -28.46 -18.93 -25.74
C GLU A 381 -28.35 -19.57 -27.13
N GLU A 382 -27.44 -20.53 -27.32
CA GLU A 382 -27.31 -21.28 -28.56
C GLU A 382 -28.57 -22.10 -28.88
N MET A 383 -29.11 -22.82 -27.88
CA MET A 383 -30.31 -23.63 -28.05
C MET A 383 -31.56 -22.78 -28.31
N ASP A 384 -31.70 -21.66 -27.60
CA ASP A 384 -32.80 -20.71 -27.80
C ASP A 384 -32.70 -20.02 -29.16
N ALA A 385 -31.48 -19.69 -29.63
CA ALA A 385 -31.27 -19.17 -30.97
C ALA A 385 -31.64 -20.19 -32.07
N LYS A 386 -31.33 -21.48 -31.88
CA LYS A 386 -31.77 -22.56 -32.80
C LYS A 386 -33.30 -22.65 -32.81
N ARG A 387 -33.95 -22.65 -31.64
CA ARG A 387 -35.42 -22.66 -31.52
C ARG A 387 -36.07 -21.45 -32.20
N ALA A 388 -35.52 -20.25 -31.99
CA ALA A 388 -36.01 -19.02 -32.59
C ALA A 388 -35.87 -19.04 -34.13
N LYS A 389 -34.75 -19.54 -34.67
CA LYS A 389 -34.58 -19.72 -36.12
C LYS A 389 -35.61 -20.67 -36.71
N THR A 390 -35.85 -21.82 -36.05
CA THR A 390 -36.86 -22.79 -36.50
C THR A 390 -38.27 -22.22 -36.40
N LYS A 391 -38.58 -21.47 -35.34
CA LYS A 391 -39.88 -20.80 -35.17
C LYS A 391 -40.11 -19.76 -36.27
N ALA A 392 -39.14 -18.88 -36.52
CA ALA A 392 -39.22 -17.88 -37.58
C ALA A 392 -39.34 -18.51 -38.97
N ALA A 393 -38.65 -19.63 -39.24
CA ALA A 393 -38.81 -20.35 -40.50
C ALA A 393 -40.21 -20.96 -40.66
N ARG A 394 -40.82 -21.44 -39.56
CA ARG A 394 -42.19 -21.95 -39.55
C ARG A 394 -43.21 -20.83 -39.78
N GLU A 395 -43.05 -19.68 -39.13
CA GLU A 395 -43.91 -18.50 -39.31
C GLU A 395 -43.85 -17.99 -40.75
N ARG A 396 -42.65 -17.79 -41.33
CA ARG A 396 -42.49 -17.42 -42.75
C ARG A 396 -43.09 -18.44 -43.71
N ARG A 397 -43.13 -19.72 -43.36
CA ARG A 397 -43.80 -20.75 -44.17
C ARG A 397 -45.32 -20.60 -44.08
N GLN A 398 -45.85 -20.35 -42.88
CA GLN A 398 -47.28 -20.11 -42.68
C GLN A 398 -47.73 -18.83 -43.41
N GLU A 399 -46.97 -17.74 -43.30
CA GLU A 399 -47.22 -16.48 -44.01
C GLU A 399 -47.24 -16.67 -45.53
N ARG A 400 -46.30 -17.45 -46.09
CA ARG A 400 -46.30 -17.78 -47.52
C ARG A 400 -47.53 -18.59 -47.94
N VAL A 401 -47.95 -19.55 -47.11
CA VAL A 401 -49.13 -20.36 -47.38
C VAL A 401 -50.41 -19.54 -47.27
N SER A 402 -50.54 -18.66 -46.26
CA SER A 402 -51.69 -17.76 -46.13
C SER A 402 -51.75 -16.74 -47.26
N ALA A 403 -50.61 -16.14 -47.63
CA ALA A 403 -50.54 -15.20 -48.75
C ALA A 403 -50.92 -15.88 -50.08
N LYS A 404 -50.42 -17.10 -50.34
CA LYS A 404 -50.82 -17.88 -51.51
C LYS A 404 -52.32 -18.20 -51.50
N ARG A 405 -52.89 -18.54 -50.35
CA ARG A 405 -54.33 -18.82 -50.20
C ARG A 405 -55.18 -17.58 -50.42
N GLN A 406 -54.75 -16.42 -49.94
CA GLN A 406 -55.44 -15.13 -50.17
C GLN A 406 -55.38 -14.71 -51.63
N ALA A 407 -54.23 -14.88 -52.31
CA ALA A 407 -54.10 -14.57 -53.74
C ALA A 407 -55.06 -15.42 -54.59
N LEU A 408 -55.12 -16.73 -54.34
CA LEU A 408 -56.05 -17.63 -55.02
C LEU A 408 -57.52 -17.22 -54.82
N ALA A 409 -57.89 -16.78 -53.63
CA ALA A 409 -59.26 -16.33 -53.35
C ALA A 409 -59.60 -14.97 -54.00
N GLY A 410 -58.61 -14.10 -54.22
CA GLY A 410 -58.79 -12.83 -54.93
C GLY A 410 -58.96 -13.00 -56.44
N ASP A 411 -58.24 -13.95 -57.06
CA ASP A 411 -58.38 -14.28 -58.48
C ASP A 411 -59.78 -14.85 -58.83
N ASP A 412 -60.47 -15.44 -57.86
CA ASP A 412 -61.83 -15.97 -58.00
C ASP A 412 -62.91 -14.87 -57.86
N GLU A 413 -62.64 -13.76 -57.16
CA GLU A 413 -63.56 -12.60 -57.08
C GLU A 413 -63.46 -11.67 -58.31
N GLU A 414 -62.35 -11.69 -59.04
CA GLU A 414 -62.15 -10.84 -60.25
C GLU A 414 -62.71 -11.47 -61.54
N LYS A 415 -63.19 -12.73 -61.46
CA LYS A 415 -63.77 -13.49 -62.59
C LYS A 415 -65.29 -13.71 -62.52
N ALA A 416 -65.96 -13.20 -61.48
CA ALA A 416 -67.41 -13.17 -61.34
C ALA A 416 -67.94 -11.76 -61.62
#